data_AF-A0A3M7PFB2-F1
#
_entry.id   AF-A0A3M7PFB2-F1
#
_cell.length_a   1.000
_cell.length_b   1.000
_cell.length_c   1.000
_cell.angle_alpha   90.00
_cell.angle_beta   90.00
_cell.angle_gamma   90.00
#
_symmetry.space_group_name_H-M   'P 1'
#
loop_
_entity.id
_entity.type
_entity.pdbx_description
1 polymer ?
#
loop_
_entity_poly.entity_id
_entity_poly.type
_entity_poly.pdbx_seq_one_letter_code
_entity_poly.pdbx_strand_id
1 'polypeptide(L)' 'MARGLQKIQSQQKSQAKQADKKSAHDNKKSAQAGLQYQCIVCKAQLPDPKTYKQHFENKHPKAPLPDQLKEVVA' A
#
# COMPACT_ATOMS: atom_id res chain seq x y z
N MET A 1 -3.50 -45.72 16.82
CA MET A 1 -3.19 -44.85 15.66
C MET A 1 -4.32 -43.87 15.28
N ALA A 2 -5.39 -43.69 16.08
CA ALA A 2 -6.52 -42.80 15.76
C ALA A 2 -6.26 -41.28 15.96
N ARG A 3 -5.38 -40.91 16.91
CA ARG A 3 -5.03 -39.50 17.18
C ARG A 3 -4.25 -38.83 16.04
N GLY A 4 -3.49 -39.59 15.25
CA GLY A 4 -2.72 -39.06 14.12
C GLY A 4 -3.62 -38.55 12.99
N LEU A 5 -4.63 -39.35 12.62
CA LEU A 5 -5.59 -38.98 11.56
C LEU A 5 -6.41 -37.75 11.93
N GLN A 6 -6.87 -37.64 13.18
CA GLN A 6 -7.56 -36.45 13.68
C GLN A 6 -6.67 -35.19 13.65
N LYS A 7 -5.38 -35.33 13.96
CA LYS A 7 -4.42 -34.22 13.88
C LYS A 7 -4.21 -33.76 12.44
N ILE A 8 -4.10 -34.69 11.48
CA ILE A 8 -3.90 -34.38 10.06
C ILE A 8 -5.15 -33.70 9.48
N GLN A 9 -6.34 -34.22 9.77
CA GLN A 9 -7.60 -33.62 9.31
C GLN A 9 -7.83 -32.21 9.88
N SER A 10 -7.50 -31.99 11.16
CA SER A 10 -7.62 -30.67 11.78
C SER A 10 -6.60 -29.67 11.21
N GLN A 11 -5.36 -30.09 10.94
CA GLN A 11 -4.37 -29.27 10.24
C GLN A 11 -4.80 -28.93 8.80
N GLN A 12 -5.35 -29.88 8.05
CA GLN A 12 -5.84 -29.64 6.68
C GLN A 12 -7.01 -28.66 6.66
N LYS A 13 -8.01 -28.83 7.54
CA LYS A 13 -9.13 -27.86 7.67
C LYS A 13 -8.66 -26.46 8.05
N SER A 14 -7.63 -26.36 8.90
CA SER A 14 -7.11 -25.08 9.35
C SER A 14 -6.31 -24.38 8.23
N GLN A 15 -5.52 -25.14 7.47
CA GLN A 15 -4.80 -24.63 6.30
C GLN A 15 -5.75 -24.19 5.18
N ALA A 16 -6.82 -24.96 4.92
CA ALA A 16 -7.84 -24.58 3.94
C ALA A 16 -8.51 -23.25 4.31
N LYS A 17 -8.89 -23.07 5.58
CA LYS A 17 -9.46 -21.80 6.07
C LYS A 17 -8.48 -20.62 6.00
N GLN A 18 -7.18 -20.85 6.16
CA GLN A 18 -6.17 -19.79 6.02
C GLN A 18 -5.88 -19.47 4.55
N ALA A 19 -5.87 -20.46 3.67
CA ALA A 19 -5.70 -20.26 2.23
C ALA A 19 -6.88 -19.47 1.64
N ASP A 20 -8.10 -19.78 2.07
CA ASP A 20 -9.32 -19.06 1.66
C ASP A 20 -9.28 -17.58 2.06
N LYS A 21 -8.74 -17.27 3.25
CA LYS A 21 -8.53 -15.89 3.71
C LYS A 21 -7.38 -15.14 3.04
N LYS A 22 -6.40 -15.85 2.46
CA LYS A 22 -5.26 -15.24 1.76
C LYS A 22 -5.59 -14.80 0.34
N SER A 23 -6.70 -15.26 -0.23
CA SER A 23 -7.09 -14.99 -1.63
C SER A 23 -7.88 -13.69 -1.83
N ALA A 24 -8.35 -13.02 -0.77
CA ALA A 24 -9.37 -11.97 -0.93
C ALA A 24 -8.86 -10.52 -0.77
N HIS A 25 -7.65 -10.29 -0.26
CA HIS A 25 -7.18 -8.92 -0.06
C HIS A 25 -5.67 -8.79 -0.16
N ASP A 26 -5.16 -8.73 -1.39
CA ASP A 26 -3.79 -8.32 -1.64
C ASP A 26 -3.67 -6.79 -1.46
N ASN A 27 -3.65 -6.37 -0.19
CA ASN A 27 -3.55 -4.97 0.25
C ASN A 27 -2.33 -4.25 -0.33
N LYS A 28 -1.33 -4.98 -0.83
CA LYS A 28 -0.13 -4.39 -1.42
C LYS A 28 -0.45 -3.62 -2.69
N LYS A 29 -1.35 -4.14 -3.53
CA LYS A 29 -1.75 -3.47 -4.76
C LYS A 29 -2.53 -2.19 -4.48
N SER A 30 -3.42 -2.22 -3.48
CA SER A 30 -4.15 -1.04 -3.01
C SER A 30 -3.23 -0.01 -2.34
N ALA A 31 -2.23 -0.45 -1.58
CA ALA A 31 -1.25 0.44 -0.96
C ALA A 31 -0.38 1.17 -2.01
N GLN A 32 -0.01 0.49 -3.10
CA GLN A 32 0.71 1.12 -4.21
C GLN A 32 -0.18 2.08 -5.00
N ALA A 33 -1.45 1.73 -5.22
CA ALA A 33 -2.43 2.63 -5.83
C ALA A 33 -2.67 3.90 -4.99
N GLY A 34 -2.42 3.83 -3.68
CA GLY A 34 -2.51 4.97 -2.78
C GLY A 34 -1.27 5.87 -2.74
N LEU A 35 -0.18 5.59 -3.47
CA LEU A 35 1.06 6.40 -3.43
C LEU A 35 1.38 6.98 -4.81
N GLN A 36 0.52 7.89 -5.28
CA GLN A 36 0.54 8.40 -6.65
C GLN A 36 1.52 9.56 -6.87
N TYR A 37 1.84 10.33 -5.82
CA TYR A 37 2.62 11.56 -5.98
C TYR A 37 4.05 11.39 -5.45
N GLN A 38 5.05 11.72 -6.26
CA GLN A 38 6.46 11.65 -5.84
C GLN A 38 7.08 13.05 -5.73
N CYS A 39 7.73 13.34 -4.60
CA CYS A 39 8.42 14.61 -4.42
C CYS A 39 9.68 14.68 -5.29
N ILE A 40 9.81 15.70 -6.13
CA ILE A 40 10.98 15.83 -7.02
C ILE A 40 12.29 16.10 -6.26
N VAL A 41 12.22 16.65 -5.04
CA VAL A 41 13.39 17.04 -4.26
C VAL A 41 13.89 15.89 -3.39
N CYS A 42 12.99 15.25 -2.64
CA CYS A 42 13.35 14.21 -1.68
C CYS A 42 12.85 12.79 -2.02
N LYS A 43 12.15 12.63 -3.16
CA LYS A 43 11.58 11.35 -3.64
C LYS A 43 10.56 10.70 -2.71
N ALA A 44 10.05 11.43 -1.71
CA ALA A 44 8.96 10.97 -0.85
C ALA A 44 7.70 10.69 -1.67
N GLN A 45 7.07 9.54 -1.43
CA GLN A 45 5.79 9.18 -2.03
C GLN A 45 4.66 9.65 -1.12
N LEU A 46 3.70 10.37 -1.70
CA LEU A 46 2.58 11.00 -1.00
C LEU A 46 1.26 10.54 -1.63
N PRO A 47 0.25 10.27 -0.79
CA PRO A 47 -1.02 9.75 -1.27
C PRO A 47 -1.90 10.77 -1.97
N ASP A 48 -1.82 12.04 -1.55
CA ASP A 48 -2.74 13.08 -2.01
C ASP A 48 -1.98 14.36 -2.40
N PRO A 49 -2.49 15.12 -3.38
CA PRO A 49 -1.88 16.37 -3.82
C PRO A 49 -1.91 17.46 -2.74
N LYS A 50 -2.89 17.41 -1.82
CA LYS A 50 -2.97 18.32 -0.66
C LYS A 50 -1.80 18.09 0.30
N THR A 51 -1.54 16.83 0.64
CA THR A 51 -0.41 16.43 1.50
C THR A 51 0.92 16.76 0.81
N TYR A 52 0.98 16.64 -0.52
CA TYR A 52 2.12 17.04 -1.33
C TYR A 52 2.42 18.54 -1.29
N LYS A 53 1.41 19.39 -1.44
CA LYS A 53 1.56 20.85 -1.33
C LYS A 53 2.07 21.24 0.06
N GLN A 54 1.46 20.71 1.10
CA GLN A 54 1.88 20.96 2.48
C GLN A 54 3.31 20.45 2.75
N HIS A 55 3.69 19.32 2.17
CA HIS A 55 5.06 18.80 2.24
C HIS A 55 6.06 19.77 1.58
N PHE A 56 5.73 20.30 0.40
CA PHE A 56 6.58 21.25 -0.32
C PHE A 56 6.73 22.58 0.41
N GLU A 57 5.64 23.17 0.87
CA GLU A 57 5.65 24.46 1.57
C GLU A 57 6.45 24.41 2.88
N ASN A 58 6.37 23.30 3.63
CA ASN A 58 7.06 23.16 4.91
C ASN A 58 8.51 22.65 4.81
N LYS A 59 8.83 21.80 3.82
CA LYS A 59 10.14 21.13 3.72
C LYS A 59 11.01 21.67 2.58
N HIS A 60 10.43 22.29 1.57
CA HIS A 60 11.13 22.78 0.39
C HIS A 60 10.80 24.26 0.07
N PRO A 61 10.94 25.19 1.04
CA PRO A 61 10.51 26.59 0.90
C PRO A 61 11.31 27.40 -0.16
N LYS A 62 12.42 26.87 -0.66
CA LYS A 62 13.27 27.51 -1.68
C LYS A 62 13.12 26.91 -3.08
N ALA A 63 12.38 25.80 -3.21
CA ALA A 63 12.21 25.13 -4.49
C ALA A 63 10.92 25.64 -5.18
N PRO A 64 10.95 25.96 -6.48
CA PRO A 64 9.73 26.29 -7.21
C PRO A 64 8.78 25.09 -7.19
N LEU A 65 7.47 25.36 -7.05
CA LEU A 65 6.41 24.35 -7.08
C LEU A 65 6.57 23.49 -8.35
N PRO A 66 6.71 22.15 -8.22
CA PRO A 66 6.96 21.30 -9.37
C PRO A 66 5.73 21.20 -10.27
N ASP A 67 5.94 21.29 -11.58
CA ASP A 67 4.91 21.14 -12.62
C ASP A 67 4.18 19.79 -12.56
N GLN A 68 4.70 18.81 -11.83
CA GLN A 68 4.04 17.53 -11.57
C GLN A 68 2.71 17.65 -10.79
N LEU A 69 2.42 18.80 -10.17
CA LEU A 69 1.10 19.05 -9.58
C LEU A 69 0.05 19.49 -10.61
N LYS A 70 0.45 19.84 -11.85
CA LYS A 70 -0.46 20.28 -12.92
C LYS A 70 -0.93 19.16 -13.83
N GLU A 71 -0.21 18.04 -13.91
CA GLU A 71 -0.49 16.95 -14.88
C GLU A 71 -1.29 15.77 -14.32
N VAL A 72 -1.62 15.77 -13.02
CA VAL A 72 -2.38 14.69 -12.37
C VAL A 72 -3.79 15.16 -11.96
N VAL A 73 -4.50 15.77 -12.92
CA VAL A 73 -5.96 15.86 -12.91
C VAL A 73 -6.43 15.24 -14.23
N ALA A 74 -6.79 13.96 -14.15
CA ALA A 74 -7.62 13.25 -15.11
C ALA A 74 -8.60 12.38 -14.32
#